data_AF-A0A183D3F0-F1
#
_entry.id   AF-A0A183D3F0-F1
#
_cell.length_a   1.000
_cell.length_b   1.000
_cell.length_c   1.000
_cell.angle_alpha   90.00
_cell.angle_beta   90.00
_cell.angle_gamma   90.00
#
_symmetry.space_group_name_H-M   'P 1'
#
loop_
_entity.id
_entity.type
_entity.pdbx_description
1 polymer ?
#
loop_
_entity_poly.entity_id
_entity_poly.type
_entity_poly.pdbx_seq_one_letter_code
_entity_poly.pdbx_strand_id
1 'polypeptide(L)'
;MVVGEVKERLYISEPTGAYAIECANSRALRFLLIKLLTISSSLLAATTNAVSATHYLQKQIAKTNERINSLIRSLAALQPERELARDLSEQLEMAQLRLFALKYRLAAICDVAFPTPSASSMHYKSTNCYANIWCS
;
A
#
# COMPACT_ATOMS: atom_id res chain seq x y z
N MET A 1 2.58 8.01 5.80
CA MET A 1 3.66 7.92 4.81
C MET A 1 3.49 6.68 3.94
N VAL A 2 3.33 6.89 2.64
CA VAL A 2 3.41 5.84 1.62
C VAL A 2 4.70 6.15 0.81
N VAL A 3 5.56 5.15 0.45
CA VAL A 3 6.84 5.36 -0.32
C VAL A 3 7.01 4.39 -1.52
N GLY A 4 7.20 4.89 -2.76
CA GLY A 4 7.07 4.10 -4.00
C GLY A 4 7.72 4.71 -5.24
N GLU A 5 8.06 3.88 -6.23
CA GLU A 5 8.88 4.26 -7.39
C GLU A 5 8.08 4.31 -8.70
N VAL A 6 8.19 5.41 -9.46
CA VAL A 6 7.67 5.54 -10.83
C VAL A 6 8.69 6.28 -11.70
N LYS A 7 9.10 5.69 -12.83
CA LYS A 7 10.02 6.32 -13.82
C LYS A 7 11.26 6.96 -13.16
N GLU A 8 11.95 6.21 -12.30
CA GLU A 8 13.18 6.65 -11.59
C GLU A 8 12.99 7.80 -10.61
N ARG A 9 11.76 8.06 -10.17
CA ARG A 9 11.45 9.00 -9.09
C ARG A 9 10.78 8.29 -7.94
N LEU A 10 11.20 8.64 -6.73
CA LEU A 10 10.58 8.19 -5.50
C LEU A 10 9.48 9.19 -5.13
N TYR A 11 8.25 8.72 -5.03
CA TYR A 11 7.15 9.53 -4.53
C TYR A 11 6.93 9.17 -3.06
N ILE A 12 6.81 10.19 -2.22
CA ILE A 12 6.50 10.09 -0.80
C ILE A 12 5.24 10.90 -0.58
N SER A 13 4.31 10.35 0.18
CA SER A 13 3.11 11.11 0.51
C SER A 13 2.71 10.93 1.96
N GLU A 14 2.35 12.06 2.52
CA GLU A 14 2.08 12.28 3.93
C GLU A 14 0.80 13.12 4.07
N PRO A 15 0.14 13.12 5.24
CA PRO A 15 -1.08 13.89 5.44
C PRO A 15 -0.94 15.39 5.09
N THR A 16 0.28 15.93 5.13
CA THR A 16 0.59 17.33 4.88
C THR A 16 0.98 17.63 3.44
N GLY A 17 1.18 16.62 2.59
CA GLY A 17 1.58 16.83 1.20
C GLY A 17 2.25 15.63 0.53
N ALA A 18 2.55 15.80 -0.75
CA ALA A 18 3.26 14.83 -1.57
C ALA A 18 4.60 15.40 -2.04
N TYR A 19 5.62 14.55 -2.06
CA TYR A 19 7.00 14.89 -2.40
C TYR A 19 7.50 13.93 -3.48
N ALA A 20 8.33 14.42 -4.38
CA ALA A 20 9.06 13.61 -5.34
C ALA A 20 10.56 13.79 -5.09
N ILE A 21 11.28 12.68 -5.02
CA ILE A 21 12.74 12.66 -4.87
C ILE A 21 13.32 12.05 -6.13
N GLU A 22 14.16 12.83 -6.80
CA GLU A 22 15.04 12.36 -7.87
C GLU A 22 16.37 11.92 -7.27
N CYS A 23 16.88 10.79 -7.76
CA CYS A 23 18.19 10.27 -7.36
C CYS A 23 19.08 10.18 -8.59
N ALA A 24 20.40 10.28 -8.37
CA ALA A 24 21.38 10.22 -9.46
C ALA A 24 21.38 8.90 -10.25
N ASN A 25 20.84 7.82 -9.68
CA ASN A 25 20.64 6.54 -10.36
C ASN A 25 19.62 5.65 -9.62
N SER A 26 19.16 4.60 -10.30
CA SER A 26 18.19 3.64 -9.79
C SER A 26 18.64 2.88 -8.54
N ARG A 27 19.95 2.66 -8.36
CA ARG A 27 20.50 2.01 -7.17
C ARG A 27 20.32 2.89 -5.93
N ALA A 28 20.66 4.17 -6.03
CA ALA A 28 20.49 5.14 -4.95
C ALA A 28 19.01 5.31 -4.60
N LEU A 29 18.14 5.38 -5.61
CA LEU A 29 16.70 5.42 -5.41
C LEU A 29 16.20 4.20 -4.64
N ARG A 30 16.56 2.99 -5.09
CA ARG A 30 16.13 1.74 -4.47
C ARG A 30 16.64 1.59 -3.04
N PHE A 31 17.87 2.02 -2.78
CA PHE A 31 18.41 2.08 -1.43
C PHE A 31 17.60 3.02 -0.52
N LEU A 32 17.30 4.24 -0.99
CA LEU A 32 16.52 5.22 -0.25
C LEU A 32 15.10 4.70 0.04
N LEU A 33 14.45 4.12 -0.98
CA LEU A 33 13.14 3.48 -0.86
C LEU A 33 13.12 2.43 0.26
N ILE A 34 14.07 1.49 0.24
CA ILE A 34 14.17 0.42 1.24
C ILE A 34 14.37 1.01 2.64
N LYS A 35 15.26 2.00 2.79
CA LYS A 35 15.51 2.66 4.08
C LYS A 35 14.26 3.33 4.64
N LEU A 36 13.54 4.11 3.83
CA LEU A 36 12.34 4.81 4.27
C LEU A 36 11.20 3.86 4.64
N LEU A 37 10.98 2.81 3.85
CA LEU A 37 9.99 1.77 4.16
C LEU A 37 10.33 1.03 5.45
N THR A 38 11.60 0.72 5.66
CA THR A 38 12.08 0.02 6.86
C THR A 38 11.89 0.89 8.10
N ILE A 39 12.39 2.14 8.07
CA ILE A 39 12.29 3.07 9.21
C ILE A 39 10.82 3.30 9.61
N SER A 40 9.96 3.60 8.63
CA SER A 40 8.55 3.86 8.92
C SER A 40 7.78 2.63 9.40
N SER A 41 8.13 1.43 8.93
CA SER A 41 7.52 0.19 9.41
C SER A 41 7.95 -0.13 10.84
N SER A 42 9.22 0.10 11.18
CA SER A 42 9.72 -0.02 12.55
C SER A 42 9.05 0.97 13.49
N LEU A 43 8.85 2.22 13.06
CA LEU A 43 8.14 3.22 13.85
C LEU A 43 6.68 2.81 14.13
N LEU A 44 5.98 2.27 13.12
CA LEU A 44 4.60 1.77 13.29
C LEU A 44 4.50 0.53 14.18
N ALA A 45 5.52 -0.33 14.17
CA ALA A 45 5.56 -1.47 15.06
C ALA A 45 5.79 -1.05 16.51
N ALA A 46 6.67 -0.06 16.73
CA ALA A 46 6.93 0.50 18.05
C ALA A 46 5.69 1.14 18.67
N THR A 47 4.86 1.86 17.90
CA THR A 47 3.61 2.45 18.40
C THR A 47 2.52 1.43 18.73
N THR A 48 2.69 0.16 18.32
CA THR A 48 1.69 -0.90 18.52
C THR A 48 2.17 -2.03 19.44
N ASN A 49 3.26 -1.80 20.19
CA ASN A 49 3.91 -2.78 21.07
C ASN A 49 4.21 -4.12 20.36
N ALA A 50 4.45 -4.08 19.05
CA ALA A 50 4.83 -5.27 18.31
C ALA A 50 6.31 -5.59 18.51
N VAL A 51 6.61 -6.88 18.66
CA VAL A 51 7.99 -7.39 18.85
C VAL A 51 8.92 -6.99 17.70
N SER A 52 8.39 -6.94 16.47
CA SER A 52 9.14 -6.49 15.29
C SER A 52 8.22 -5.92 14.21
N ALA A 53 8.81 -5.14 13.31
CA ALA A 53 8.14 -4.63 12.11
C ALA A 53 7.61 -5.75 11.22
N THR A 54 8.38 -6.82 11.05
CA THR A 54 7.99 -8.00 10.27
C THR A 54 6.74 -8.66 10.86
N HIS A 55 6.73 -8.92 12.17
CA HIS A 55 5.59 -9.53 12.85
C HIS A 55 4.34 -8.63 12.77
N TYR A 56 4.51 -7.32 12.97
CA TYR A 56 3.42 -6.36 12.78
C TYR A 56 2.84 -6.42 11.37
N LEU A 57 3.68 -6.34 10.34
CA LEU A 57 3.25 -6.35 8.94
C LEU A 57 2.53 -7.66 8.57
N GLN A 58 3.08 -8.82 8.97
CA GLN A 58 2.44 -10.13 8.75
C GLN A 58 1.04 -10.19 9.37
N LYS A 59 0.89 -9.71 10.61
CA LYS A 59 -0.41 -9.65 11.30
C LYS A 59 -1.40 -8.72 10.57
N GLN A 60 -0.96 -7.56 10.10
CA GLN A 60 -1.82 -6.64 9.35
C GLN A 60 -2.20 -7.19 7.97
N ILE A 61 -1.30 -7.92 7.30
CA ILE A 61 -1.58 -8.60 6.04
C ILE A 61 -2.68 -9.65 6.23
N ALA A 62 -2.57 -10.50 7.25
CA ALA A 62 -3.59 -11.51 7.54
C ALA A 62 -4.97 -10.87 7.79
N LYS A 63 -5.02 -9.86 8.67
CA LYS A 63 -6.26 -9.11 8.96
C LYS A 63 -6.87 -8.45 7.72
N THR A 64 -6.03 -7.88 6.85
CA THR A 64 -6.51 -7.22 5.63
C THR A 64 -7.04 -8.24 4.62
N ASN A 65 -6.41 -9.41 4.49
CA ASN A 65 -6.93 -10.51 3.66
C ASN A 65 -8.29 -11.01 4.15
N GLU A 66 -8.47 -11.18 5.46
CA GLU A 66 -9.76 -11.58 6.03
C GLU A 66 -10.85 -10.55 5.70
N ARG A 67 -10.54 -9.26 5.81
CA ARG A 67 -11.45 -8.17 5.43
C ARG A 67 -11.81 -8.20 3.95
N ILE A 68 -10.82 -8.39 3.06
CA ILE A 68 -11.03 -8.52 1.61
C ILE A 68 -11.99 -9.67 1.31
N ASN A 69 -11.74 -10.85 1.90
CA ASN A 69 -12.61 -12.02 1.72
C ASN A 69 -14.03 -11.77 2.23
N SER A 70 -14.18 -11.03 3.33
CA SER A 70 -15.49 -10.62 3.83
C SER A 70 -16.20 -9.68 2.85
N LEU A 71 -15.51 -8.66 2.34
CA LEU A 71 -16.07 -7.68 1.40
C LEU A 71 -16.50 -8.34 0.09
N ILE A 72 -15.70 -9.27 -0.45
CA ILE A 72 -16.05 -10.03 -1.67
C ILE A 72 -17.36 -10.80 -1.46
N ARG A 73 -17.51 -11.47 -0.31
CA ARG A 73 -18.75 -12.20 0.01
C ARG A 73 -19.96 -11.27 0.16
N SER A 74 -19.80 -10.14 0.86
CA SER A 74 -20.87 -9.15 1.01
C SER A 74 -21.28 -8.55 -0.33
N LEU A 75 -20.32 -8.21 -1.19
CA LEU A 75 -20.58 -7.66 -2.52
C LEU A 75 -21.35 -8.64 -3.40
N ALA A 76 -20.99 -9.93 -3.35
CA ALA A 76 -21.70 -10.97 -4.08
C ALA A 76 -23.16 -11.13 -3.62
N ALA A 77 -23.43 -10.94 -2.33
CA ALA A 77 -24.79 -11.02 -1.77
C ALA A 77 -25.66 -9.80 -2.13
N LEU A 78 -25.05 -8.66 -2.44
CA LEU A 78 -25.71 -7.36 -2.61
C LEU A 78 -25.87 -6.91 -4.07
N GLN A 79 -25.68 -7.81 -5.05
CA GLN A 79 -25.90 -7.50 -6.47
C GLN A 79 -27.21 -6.75 -6.83
N PRO A 80 -28.36 -6.94 -6.14
CA PRO A 80 -29.56 -6.15 -6.45
C PRO A 80 -29.55 -4.70 -5.91
N GLU A 81 -28.67 -4.35 -4.96
CA GLU A 81 -28.62 -3.02 -4.32
C GLU A 81 -27.44 -2.19 -4.84
N ARG A 82 -27.65 -1.45 -5.94
CA ARG A 82 -26.58 -0.76 -6.68
C ARG A 82 -25.75 0.24 -5.86
N GLU A 83 -26.35 0.98 -4.94
CA GLU A 83 -25.64 1.99 -4.15
C GLU A 83 -24.77 1.34 -3.06
N LEU A 84 -25.32 0.38 -2.32
CA LEU A 84 -24.56 -0.36 -1.30
C LEU A 84 -23.44 -1.23 -1.91
N ALA A 85 -23.68 -1.78 -3.10
CA ALA A 85 -22.65 -2.50 -3.86
C ALA A 85 -21.49 -1.57 -4.28
N ARG A 86 -21.77 -0.30 -4.58
CA ARG A 86 -20.71 0.67 -4.91
C ARG A 86 -19.81 0.96 -3.72
N ASP A 87 -20.39 1.29 -2.57
CA ASP A 87 -19.61 1.60 -1.35
C ASP A 87 -18.73 0.42 -0.91
N LEU A 88 -19.26 -0.81 -1.00
CA LEU A 88 -18.48 -2.01 -0.69
C LEU A 88 -17.39 -2.29 -1.72
N SER A 89 -17.63 -1.94 -2.99
CA SER A 89 -16.60 -2.02 -4.04
C SER A 89 -15.46 -1.05 -3.77
N GLU A 90 -15.76 0.20 -3.42
CA GLU A 90 -14.73 1.20 -3.06
C GLU A 90 -13.94 0.74 -1.82
N GLN A 91 -14.61 0.19 -0.81
CA GLN A 91 -13.92 -0.39 0.36
C GLN A 91 -13.03 -1.59 0.00
N LEU A 92 -13.46 -2.43 -0.94
CA LEU A 92 -12.70 -3.58 -1.41
C LEU A 92 -11.44 -3.13 -2.14
N GLU A 93 -11.55 -2.13 -3.02
CA GLU A 93 -10.40 -1.51 -3.70
C GLU A 93 -9.39 -0.94 -2.70
N MET A 94 -9.86 -0.16 -1.71
CA MET A 94 -8.98 0.39 -0.68
C MET A 94 -8.32 -0.69 0.18
N ALA A 95 -9.03 -1.78 0.48
CA ALA A 95 -8.45 -2.90 1.22
C ALA A 95 -7.38 -3.64 0.40
N GLN A 96 -7.60 -3.86 -0.90
CA GLN A 96 -6.61 -4.46 -1.80
C GLN A 96 -5.35 -3.58 -1.94
N LEU A 97 -5.55 -2.27 -2.04
CA LEU A 97 -4.46 -1.31 -2.10
C LEU A 97 -3.63 -1.30 -0.81
N ARG A 98 -4.30 -1.32 0.35
CA ARG A 98 -3.64 -1.44 1.65
C ARG A 98 -2.85 -2.74 1.77
N LEU A 99 -3.41 -3.86 1.30
CA LEU A 99 -2.72 -5.15 1.27
C LEU A 99 -1.44 -5.07 0.43
N PHE A 100 -1.51 -4.44 -0.75
CA PHE A 100 -0.35 -4.23 -1.61
C PHE A 100 0.75 -3.42 -0.89
N ALA A 101 0.40 -2.28 -0.29
CA ALA A 101 1.35 -1.44 0.44
C ALA A 101 2.01 -2.17 1.62
N LEU A 102 1.25 -3.01 2.35
CA LEU A 102 1.79 -3.83 3.44
C LEU A 102 2.78 -4.89 2.93
N LYS A 103 2.44 -5.60 1.84
CA LYS A 103 3.33 -6.57 1.19
C LYS A 103 4.59 -5.91 0.63
N TYR A 104 4.45 -4.71 0.07
CA TYR A 104 5.54 -3.91 -0.46
C TYR A 104 6.54 -3.51 0.64
N ARG A 105 6.04 -3.07 1.80
CA ARG A 105 6.86 -2.80 3.00
C ARG A 105 7.56 -4.06 3.52
N LEU A 106 6.85 -5.18 3.58
CA LEU A 106 7.42 -6.44 4.03
C LEU A 106 8.56 -6.88 3.10
N ALA A 107 8.38 -6.73 1.79
CA ALA A 107 9.40 -7.02 0.79
C ALA A 107 10.68 -6.19 1.00
N ALA A 108 10.53 -4.90 1.30
CA ALA A 108 11.67 -4.02 1.60
C ALA A 108 12.46 -4.45 2.85
N ILE A 109 11.77 -4.90 3.91
CA ILE A 109 12.43 -5.34 5.15
C ILE A 109 13.12 -6.69 4.98
N CYS A 110 12.47 -7.61 4.26
CA CYS A 110 12.98 -8.96 4.04
C CYS A 110 13.99 -9.07 2.89
N ASP A 111 14.31 -7.96 2.22
CA ASP A 111 15.16 -7.90 1.03
C ASP A 111 14.75 -8.91 -0.06
N VAL A 112 13.44 -9.00 -0.32
CA VAL A 112 12.87 -9.84 -1.39
C VAL A 112 12.33 -8.98 -2.52
N ALA A 113 12.04 -9.61 -3.66
CA ALA A 113 11.45 -8.93 -4.81
C ALA A 113 10.13 -8.23 -4.42
N PHE A 114 9.96 -6.99 -4.89
CA PHE A 114 8.73 -6.26 -4.64
C PHE A 114 7.57 -6.87 -5.43
N PRO A 115 6.36 -6.90 -4.86
CA PRO A 115 5.18 -7.37 -5.57
C PRO A 115 4.87 -6.47 -6.77
N THR A 116 4.52 -7.06 -7.90
CA THR A 116 4.04 -6.33 -9.08
C THR A 116 2.61 -5.84 -8.83
N PRO A 117 2.27 -4.59 -9.20
CA PRO A 117 0.88 -4.12 -9.18
C PRO A 117 0.01 -4.98 -10.11
N SER A 118 -1.16 -5.45 -9.65
CA SER A 118 -2.14 -6.13 -10.50
C SER A 118 -2.87 -5.13 -11.42
N ALA A 119 -3.48 -5.59 -12.52
CA ALA A 119 -4.24 -4.73 -13.43
C ALA A 119 -5.36 -3.92 -12.73
N SER A 120 -5.98 -4.49 -11.68
CA SER A 120 -6.95 -3.78 -10.83
C SER A 120 -6.34 -2.61 -10.05
N SER A 121 -5.06 -2.70 -9.66
CA SER A 121 -4.31 -1.58 -9.09
C SER A 121 -3.76 -0.60 -10.15
N MET A 122 -3.80 -0.97 -11.44
CA MET A 122 -3.38 -0.13 -12.57
C MET A 122 -4.52 0.70 -13.19
N HIS A 123 -5.79 0.47 -12.84
CA HIS A 123 -6.90 1.34 -13.30
C HIS A 123 -6.78 2.78 -12.78
N TYR A 124 -5.92 2.99 -11.80
CA TYR A 124 -5.44 4.27 -11.28
C TYR A 124 -4.40 4.94 -12.21
N LYS A 125 -4.65 4.89 -13.53
CA LYS A 125 -3.88 5.52 -14.63
C LYS A 125 -4.26 6.98 -14.91
N SER A 126 -5.09 7.59 -14.07
CA SER A 126 -5.20 9.05 -14.05
C SER A 126 -3.98 9.60 -13.32
N THR A 127 -3.37 10.64 -13.86
CA THR A 127 -2.25 11.40 -13.29
C THR A 127 -2.51 11.89 -11.85
N ASN A 128 -3.74 11.79 -11.35
CA ASN A 128 -4.15 12.07 -9.96
C ASN A 128 -4.22 10.84 -9.03
N CYS A 129 -4.07 9.64 -9.55
CA CYS A 129 -4.39 8.42 -8.81
C CYS A 129 -3.16 7.80 -8.12
N TYR A 130 -1.96 7.90 -8.69
CA TYR A 130 -0.73 7.70 -7.89
C TYR A 130 -0.53 8.81 -6.84
N ALA A 131 -1.20 9.95 -6.98
CA ALA A 131 -1.27 10.97 -5.93
C ALA A 131 -2.34 10.61 -4.87
N ASN A 132 -3.49 10.04 -5.26
CA ASN A 132 -4.56 9.67 -4.32
C ASN A 132 -4.40 8.29 -3.65
N ILE A 133 -3.55 7.39 -4.17
CA ILE A 133 -3.09 6.19 -3.45
C ILE A 133 -2.22 6.57 -2.22
N TRP A 134 -1.82 7.84 -2.15
CA TRP A 134 -0.73 8.34 -1.31
C TRP A 134 -1.14 9.58 -0.50
N CYS A 135 -2.11 10.37 -0.97
CA CYS A 135 -2.73 11.51 -0.32
C CYS A 135 -4.24 11.47 -0.58
N SER A 136 -4.98 10.76 0.27
CA SER A 136 -6.41 10.93 0.55
C SER A 136 -6.73 10.10 1.80
#